data_AF-A0AAW8APX6-F1
#
_entry.id   AF-A0AAW8APX6-F1
#
_cell.length_a   1.000
_cell.length_b   1.000
_cell.length_c   1.000
_cell.angle_alpha   90.00
_cell.angle_beta   90.00
_cell.angle_gamma   90.00
#
_symmetry.space_group_name_H-M   'P 1'
#
loop_
_entity.id
_entity.type
_entity.pdbx_description
1 polymer ?
#
loop_
_entity_poly.entity_id
_entity_poly.type
_entity_poly.pdbx_seq_one_letter_code
_entity_poly.pdbx_strand_id
1 'polypeptide(L)'
;GSITLVSGIVAQEPIAQGVNATTVNAGLEGFVRAAACELPRGIRINLISPTVLSESLAAYGDFFPGFASVPAAAVAQAYRRSIEGVQTG
;
A
#
# COMPACT_ATOMS: atom_id res chain seq x y z
N GLY A 1 -11.59 -8.63 13.90
CA GLY A 1 -10.14 -8.37 13.81
C GLY A 1 -9.80 -7.87 12.42
N SER A 2 -8.65 -7.24 12.23
CA SER A 2 -8.24 -6.67 10.93
C SER A 2 -6.82 -7.10 10.55
N ILE A 3 -6.60 -7.32 9.26
CA ILE A 3 -5.29 -7.49 8.63
C ILE A 3 -5.04 -6.27 7.75
N THR A 4 -3.85 -5.70 7.83
CA THR A 4 -3.44 -4.58 6.99
C THR A 4 -2.15 -4.95 6.27
N LEU A 5 -2.21 -4.97 4.95
CA LEU A 5 -1.03 -5.17 4.09
C LEU A 5 -0.58 -3.82 3.51
N VAL A 6 0.64 -3.78 2.96
CA VAL A 6 1.19 -2.61 2.29
C VAL A 6 1.61 -2.98 0.88
N SER A 7 1.22 -2.13 -0.08
CA SER A 7 1.74 -2.13 -1.45
C SER A 7 2.53 -0.84 -1.67
N GLY A 8 2.29 -0.14 -2.77
CA GLY A 8 2.89 1.15 -3.07
C GLY A 8 2.50 1.61 -4.46
N ILE A 9 2.62 2.91 -4.69
CA ILE A 9 2.20 3.61 -5.92
C ILE A 9 2.69 2.94 -7.21
N VAL A 10 3.80 2.22 -7.13
CA VAL A 10 4.40 1.48 -8.26
C VAL A 10 3.54 0.36 -8.81
N ALA A 11 2.47 -0.07 -8.11
CA ALA A 11 1.46 -0.96 -8.68
C ALA A 11 0.66 -0.29 -9.80
N GLN A 12 0.41 1.02 -9.68
CA GLN A 12 -0.33 1.83 -10.66
C GLN A 12 0.59 2.63 -11.58
N GLU A 13 1.71 3.11 -11.04
CA GLU A 13 2.65 4.01 -11.71
C GLU A 13 4.05 3.37 -11.73
N PRO A 14 4.35 2.46 -12.68
CA PRO A 14 5.62 1.75 -12.72
C PRO A 14 6.81 2.71 -12.91
N ILE A 15 7.92 2.38 -12.27
CA ILE A 15 9.18 3.12 -12.35
C ILE A 15 10.30 2.26 -12.94
N ALA A 16 11.38 2.89 -13.42
CA ALA A 16 12.58 2.18 -13.84
C ALA A 16 13.13 1.32 -12.68
N GLN A 17 13.59 0.11 -13.00
CA GLN A 17 14.06 -0.89 -12.01
C GLN A 17 12.97 -1.38 -11.02
N GLY A 18 11.70 -1.00 -11.22
CA GLY A 18 10.58 -1.33 -10.34
C GLY A 18 9.85 -2.64 -10.66
N VAL A 19 10.26 -3.41 -11.67
CA VAL A 19 9.47 -4.55 -12.20
C VAL A 19 9.00 -5.54 -11.12
N ASN A 20 9.89 -5.93 -10.21
CA ASN A 20 9.54 -6.84 -9.12
C ASN A 20 8.53 -6.18 -8.15
N ALA A 21 8.81 -4.95 -7.73
CA ALA A 21 7.94 -4.21 -6.82
C ALA A 21 6.55 -3.99 -7.41
N THR A 22 6.45 -3.59 -8.69
CA THR A 22 5.18 -3.44 -9.41
C THR A 22 4.41 -4.75 -9.45
N THR A 23 5.06 -5.86 -9.86
CA THR A 23 4.39 -7.17 -9.96
C THR A 23 3.84 -7.63 -8.60
N VAL A 24 4.65 -7.55 -7.53
CA VAL A 24 4.23 -7.97 -6.19
C VAL A 24 3.10 -7.07 -5.68
N ASN A 25 3.24 -5.75 -5.81
CA ASN A 25 2.26 -4.80 -5.30
C ASN A 25 0.91 -4.92 -6.02
N ALA A 26 0.92 -5.06 -7.35
CA ALA A 26 -0.31 -5.30 -8.13
C ALA A 26 -0.95 -6.67 -7.79
N GLY A 27 -0.12 -7.70 -7.55
CA GLY A 27 -0.61 -9.00 -7.07
C GLY A 27 -1.30 -8.90 -5.70
N LEU A 28 -0.75 -8.11 -4.79
CA LEU A 28 -1.36 -7.85 -3.48
C LEU A 28 -2.72 -7.15 -3.59
N GLU A 29 -2.90 -6.24 -4.55
CA GLU A 29 -4.19 -5.58 -4.80
C GLU A 29 -5.28 -6.56 -5.22
N GLY A 30 -4.95 -7.49 -6.12
CA GLY A 30 -5.84 -8.57 -6.50
C GLY A 30 -6.15 -9.50 -5.31
N PHE A 31 -5.12 -9.88 -4.56
CA PHE A 31 -5.27 -10.76 -3.39
C PHE A 31 -6.16 -10.16 -2.31
N VAL A 32 -5.91 -8.92 -1.89
CA VAL A 32 -6.71 -8.27 -0.83
C VAL A 32 -8.16 -8.12 -1.27
N ARG A 33 -8.39 -7.71 -2.52
CA ARG A 33 -9.75 -7.57 -3.08
C ARG A 33 -10.51 -8.89 -3.06
N ALA A 34 -9.88 -9.99 -3.46
CA ALA A 34 -10.51 -11.31 -3.44
C ALA A 34 -10.70 -11.83 -2.02
N ALA A 35 -9.66 -11.78 -1.18
CA ALA A 35 -9.70 -12.29 0.20
C ALA A 35 -10.77 -11.57 1.06
N ALA A 36 -10.98 -10.27 0.85
CA ALA A 36 -12.01 -9.51 1.55
C ALA A 36 -13.43 -10.09 1.39
N CYS A 37 -13.69 -10.80 0.29
CA CYS A 37 -14.99 -11.43 0.03
C CYS A 37 -15.18 -12.76 0.77
N GLU A 38 -14.10 -13.41 1.21
CA GLU A 38 -14.12 -14.81 1.70
C GLU A 38 -13.72 -14.96 3.17
N LEU A 39 -13.22 -13.90 3.83
CA LEU A 39 -12.73 -13.99 5.20
C LEU A 39 -13.84 -14.32 6.22
N PRO A 40 -13.68 -15.37 7.04
CA PRO A 40 -14.69 -15.78 7.99
C PRO A 40 -14.65 -14.93 9.27
N ARG A 41 -15.68 -15.06 10.12
CA ARG A 41 -15.77 -14.46 11.47
C ARG A 41 -15.74 -12.93 11.50
N GLY A 42 -16.13 -12.28 10.40
CA GLY A 42 -16.10 -10.82 10.29
C GLY A 42 -14.70 -10.23 10.39
N ILE A 43 -13.67 -10.98 9.96
CA ILE A 43 -12.31 -10.46 9.82
C ILE A 43 -12.25 -9.59 8.57
N ARG A 44 -11.63 -8.41 8.70
CA ARG A 44 -11.42 -7.47 7.60
C ARG A 44 -9.98 -7.56 7.11
N ILE A 45 -9.76 -7.28 5.84
CA ILE A 45 -8.42 -7.09 5.26
C ILE A 45 -8.42 -5.83 4.40
N ASN A 46 -7.36 -5.04 4.47
CA ASN A 46 -7.17 -3.88 3.59
C ASN A 46 -5.70 -3.76 3.16
N LEU A 47 -5.48 -2.96 2.13
CA LEU A 47 -4.16 -2.63 1.59
C LEU A 47 -3.93 -1.12 1.66
N ILE A 48 -2.72 -0.70 1.99
CA ILE A 48 -2.30 0.70 1.93
C ILE A 48 -1.28 0.83 0.80
N SER A 49 -1.54 1.74 -0.15
CA SER A 49 -0.65 2.05 -1.27
C SER A 49 -0.12 3.49 -1.14
N PRO A 50 1.02 3.71 -0.46
CA PRO A 50 1.63 5.03 -0.39
C PRO A 50 2.48 5.34 -1.63
N THR A 51 2.69 6.64 -1.90
CA THR A 51 3.84 7.10 -2.71
C THR A 51 5.14 7.00 -1.91
N VAL A 52 6.29 7.36 -2.50
CA VAL A 52 7.60 7.37 -1.82
C VAL A 52 7.53 8.19 -0.52
N LEU A 53 8.06 7.63 0.57
CA LEU A 53 8.05 8.32 1.86
C LEU A 53 9.06 9.47 1.85
N SER A 54 8.67 10.63 2.41
CA SER A 54 9.54 11.81 2.50
C SER A 54 10.84 11.48 3.25
N GLU A 55 10.74 10.69 4.31
CA GLU A 55 11.85 10.23 5.15
C GLU A 55 12.82 9.31 4.40
N SER A 56 12.39 8.72 3.28
CA SER A 56 13.19 7.78 2.48
C SER A 56 13.70 8.38 1.16
N LEU A 57 13.47 9.66 0.92
CA LEU A 57 13.90 10.33 -0.32
C LEU A 57 15.41 10.27 -0.55
N ALA A 58 16.22 10.32 0.51
CA ALA A 58 17.67 10.20 0.38
C ALA A 58 18.12 8.86 -0.21
N ALA A 59 17.34 7.79 -0.03
CA ALA A 59 17.66 6.45 -0.54
C ALA A 59 16.93 6.13 -1.86
N TYR A 60 15.70 6.62 -2.03
CA TYR A 60 14.84 6.20 -3.15
C TYR A 60 14.42 7.33 -4.08
N GLY A 61 14.69 8.60 -3.77
CA GLY A 61 14.17 9.76 -4.52
C GLY A 61 14.47 9.71 -6.02
N ASP A 62 15.68 9.27 -6.39
CA ASP A 62 16.13 9.20 -7.79
C ASP A 62 15.31 8.21 -8.64
N PHE A 63 14.64 7.23 -8.01
CA PHE A 63 13.76 6.29 -8.71
C PHE A 63 12.36 6.84 -8.98
N PHE A 64 11.99 7.97 -8.35
CA PHE A 64 10.65 8.55 -8.40
C PHE A 64 10.66 10.01 -8.93
N PRO A 65 11.28 10.30 -10.09
CA PRO A 65 11.30 11.65 -10.64
C PRO A 65 9.87 12.12 -10.96
N GLY A 66 9.50 13.30 -10.43
CA GLY A 66 8.18 13.90 -10.64
C GLY A 66 7.08 13.43 -9.69
N PHE A 67 7.35 12.50 -8.77
CA PHE A 67 6.38 12.08 -7.76
C PHE A 67 6.42 13.00 -6.55
N ALA A 68 5.24 13.35 -6.03
CA ALA A 68 5.14 13.91 -4.68
C ALA A 68 5.46 12.81 -3.65
N SER A 69 6.27 13.16 -2.65
CA SER A 69 6.49 12.28 -1.49
C SER A 69 5.39 12.45 -0.44
N VAL A 70 5.27 11.49 0.47
CA VAL A 70 4.33 11.55 1.59
C VAL A 70 5.04 11.34 2.93
N PRO A 71 4.75 12.12 3.98
CA PRO A 71 5.31 11.85 5.31
C PRO A 71 4.82 10.50 5.85
N ALA A 72 5.72 9.72 6.46
CA ALA A 72 5.39 8.42 7.05
C ALA A 72 4.28 8.52 8.10
N ALA A 73 4.25 9.63 8.85
CA ALA A 73 3.20 9.91 9.84
C ALA A 73 1.80 10.03 9.21
N ALA A 74 1.69 10.53 7.97
CA ALA A 74 0.42 10.58 7.25
C ALA A 74 0.00 9.18 6.80
N VAL A 75 0.94 8.36 6.31
CA VAL A 75 0.68 6.95 5.95
C VAL A 75 0.24 6.14 7.17
N ALA A 76 0.81 6.39 8.34
CA ALA A 76 0.41 5.75 9.60
C ALA A 76 -1.07 5.97 9.95
N GLN A 77 -1.67 7.11 9.54
CA GLN A 77 -3.11 7.32 9.72
C GLN A 77 -3.95 6.36 8.86
N ALA A 78 -3.47 5.92 7.70
CA ALA A 78 -4.14 4.91 6.89
C ALA A 78 -4.12 3.53 7.59
N TYR A 79 -3.04 3.19 8.29
CA TYR A 79 -3.00 1.98 9.14
C TYR A 79 -4.03 2.07 10.26
N ARG A 80 -4.07 3.20 10.99
CA ARG A 80 -5.09 3.42 12.02
C ARG A 80 -6.51 3.30 11.46
N ARG A 81 -6.78 3.91 10.31
CA ARG A 81 -8.09 3.80 9.62
C ARG A 81 -8.43 2.35 9.26
N SER A 82 -7.45 1.56 8.80
CA SER A 82 -7.66 0.14 8.48
C SER A 82 -8.00 -0.68 9.73
N ILE A 83 -7.34 -0.39 10.85
CA ILE A 83 -7.52 -1.10 12.12
C ILE A 83 -8.84 -0.71 12.80
N GLU A 84 -9.03 0.59 13.03
CA GLU A 84 -10.13 1.16 13.82
C GLU A 84 -11.42 1.32 13.00
N GLY A 85 -11.31 1.42 11.68
CA GLY A 85 -12.46 1.60 10.77
C GLY A 85 -13.24 0.33 10.48
N VAL A 86 -14.18 0.44 9.54
CA VAL A 86 -15.11 -0.65 9.18
C VAL A 86 -14.91 -1.22 7.76
N GLN A 87 -14.01 -0.62 6.98
CA GLN A 87 -13.77 -0.98 5.58
C GLN A 87 -13.00 -2.30 5.43
N THR A 88 -13.22 -2.99 4.32
CA THR A 88 -12.50 -4.20 3.88
C THR A 88 -12.46 -4.23 2.36
N GLY A 89 -11.36 -4.72 1.78
CA GLY A 89 -11.10 -4.72 0.34
C GLY A 89 -10.28 -3.52 -0.11
#